data_AF-A0A948C858-F1
#
_entry.id   AF-A0A948C858-F1
#
_cell.length_a   1.000
_cell.length_b   1.000
_cell.length_c   1.000
_cell.angle_alpha   90.00
_cell.angle_beta   90.00
_cell.angle_gamma   90.00
#
_symmetry.space_group_name_H-M   'P 1'
#
loop_
_entity.id
_entity.type
_entity.pdbx_description
1 polymer ?
#
loop_
_entity_poly.entity_id
_entity_poly.type
_entity_poly.pdbx_seq_one_letter_code
_entity_poly.pdbx_strand_id
1 'polypeptide(L)'
;EHYKHSQSAIEDYKIGCILLEQPFFFSEEDWIPVPQDWSSNIVRGKGYNTEDAIGKDLWEKVMLQLQGVKHEVGSFVGVAEELARYGTPILTTPRLGQGSFRVMVTDAYHRRCAVTQERALSTLEASHIKPFSENGPHRLDNGILLRADIHKLLDSGYATISPDYHFEVSKRIKTDFNNGKNYYALHGVQLSIPEGENSCIGQEFIIWHNEKKFRG
;
A
#
# COMPACT_ATOMS: atom_id res chain seq x y z
N GLU A 1 33.49 27.91 -28.83
CA GLU A 1 33.03 27.73 -27.44
C GLU A 1 32.13 28.89 -27.06
N HIS A 2 30.83 28.67 -26.90
CA HIS A 2 29.89 29.69 -26.43
C HIS A 2 29.07 29.09 -25.28
N TYR A 3 29.64 29.10 -24.07
CA TYR A 3 28.86 28.84 -22.86
C TYR A 3 28.10 30.13 -22.51
N LYS A 4 26.79 30.12 -22.78
CA LYS A 4 25.86 31.10 -22.20
C LYS A 4 25.78 30.82 -20.71
N HIS A 5 26.29 31.75 -19.91
CA HIS A 5 26.00 31.84 -18.49
C HIS A 5 24.52 32.22 -18.34
N SER A 6 23.62 31.25 -18.12
CA SER A 6 22.25 31.54 -17.68
C SER A 6 22.18 31.47 -16.16
N GLN A 7 21.66 32.55 -15.59
CA GLN A 7 21.42 32.76 -14.17
C GLN A 7 20.67 31.60 -13.50
N SER A 8 21.04 31.42 -12.23
CA SER A 8 20.37 30.66 -11.17
C SER A 8 18.87 30.41 -11.44
N ALA A 9 18.54 29.17 -11.76
CA ALA A 9 17.23 28.60 -11.52
C ALA A 9 17.50 27.32 -10.73
N ILE A 10 17.46 27.40 -9.40
CA ILE A 10 17.06 26.22 -8.62
C ILE A 10 15.60 26.03 -8.98
N GLU A 11 15.35 25.43 -10.14
CA GLU A 11 14.04 24.91 -10.47
C GLU A 11 13.74 23.84 -9.42
N ASP A 12 12.65 24.03 -8.69
CA ASP A 12 12.08 23.01 -7.83
C ASP A 12 11.61 21.86 -8.73
N TYR A 13 12.53 20.97 -9.08
CA TYR A 13 12.19 19.76 -9.79
C TYR A 13 11.25 18.97 -8.90
N LYS A 14 9.98 18.86 -9.29
CA LYS A 14 9.06 17.90 -8.71
C LYS A 14 9.61 16.50 -9.00
N ILE A 15 10.36 15.95 -8.06
CA ILE A 15 10.75 14.54 -8.06
C ILE A 15 9.47 13.75 -7.79
N GLY A 16 8.81 13.32 -8.85
CA GLY A 16 7.69 12.37 -8.76
C GLY A 16 8.21 10.98 -8.46
N CYS A 17 7.52 10.25 -7.58
CA CYS A 17 7.74 8.81 -7.41
C CYS A 17 6.70 8.08 -8.26
N ILE A 18 7.15 7.24 -9.20
CA ILE A 18 6.27 6.27 -9.85
C ILE A 18 6.31 5.00 -9.02
N LEU A 19 5.16 4.61 -8.49
CA LEU A 19 5.05 3.33 -7.81
C LEU A 19 4.50 2.29 -8.77
N LEU A 20 5.32 1.30 -9.09
CA LEU A 20 4.90 0.17 -9.92
C LEU A 20 4.18 -0.84 -9.03
N GLU A 21 2.91 -1.08 -9.34
CA GLU A 21 2.11 -2.08 -8.67
C GLU A 21 2.17 -3.37 -9.49
N GLN A 22 2.81 -4.40 -8.92
CA GLN A 22 2.87 -5.75 -9.48
C GLN A 22 3.45 -5.83 -10.90
N PRO A 23 4.71 -5.38 -11.09
CA PRO A 23 5.37 -5.59 -12.37
C PRO A 23 5.51 -7.10 -12.62
N PHE A 24 5.23 -7.50 -13.86
CA PHE A 24 5.51 -8.83 -14.36
C PHE A 24 6.60 -8.74 -15.43
N PHE A 25 7.27 -9.86 -15.65
CA PHE A 25 8.27 -9.99 -16.70
C PHE A 25 7.88 -11.18 -17.57
N PHE A 26 7.93 -10.99 -18.89
CA PHE A 26 7.85 -12.10 -19.82
C PHE A 26 9.19 -12.85 -19.86
N SER A 27 9.15 -14.16 -20.11
CA SER A 27 10.32 -14.93 -20.53
C SER A 27 10.86 -14.37 -21.85
N GLU A 28 12.14 -14.62 -22.14
CA GLU A 28 12.80 -14.07 -23.34
C GLU A 28 12.09 -14.48 -24.64
N GLU A 29 11.52 -15.69 -24.67
CA GLU A 29 10.70 -16.21 -25.76
C GLU A 29 9.38 -15.45 -25.99
N ASP A 30 8.85 -14.82 -24.94
CA ASP A 30 7.58 -14.09 -24.96
C ASP A 30 7.78 -12.57 -25.05
N TRP A 31 9.01 -12.09 -25.25
CA TRP A 31 9.29 -10.66 -25.35
C TRP A 31 8.56 -10.01 -26.52
N ILE A 32 7.97 -8.85 -26.24
CA ILE A 32 7.31 -8.04 -27.26
C ILE A 32 8.38 -7.23 -28.00
N PRO A 33 8.40 -7.26 -29.35
CA PRO A 33 9.34 -6.47 -30.13
C PRO A 33 9.25 -4.97 -29.81
N VAL A 34 10.41 -4.32 -29.80
CA VAL A 34 10.52 -2.88 -29.52
C VAL A 34 9.71 -2.08 -30.55
N PRO A 35 8.79 -1.18 -30.13
CA PRO A 35 8.02 -0.34 -31.05
C PRO A 35 8.90 0.59 -31.88
N GLN A 36 8.44 0.94 -33.08
CA GLN A 36 9.21 1.77 -34.02
C GLN A 36 9.52 3.18 -33.49
N ASP A 37 8.70 3.71 -32.58
CA ASP A 37 8.85 5.03 -32.00
C ASP A 37 9.66 5.02 -30.68
N TRP A 38 10.21 3.86 -30.29
CA TRP A 38 11.00 3.71 -29.08
C TRP A 38 12.46 4.13 -29.32
N SER A 39 12.84 5.28 -28.75
CA SER A 39 14.21 5.78 -28.84
C SER A 39 15.16 5.03 -27.90
N SER A 40 16.37 4.72 -28.36
CA SER A 40 17.40 4.08 -27.54
C SER A 40 17.92 4.96 -26.39
N ASN A 41 17.68 6.26 -26.44
CA ASN A 41 18.16 7.25 -25.46
C ASN A 41 17.06 7.69 -24.47
N ILE A 42 16.10 6.83 -24.19
CA ILE A 42 15.02 7.12 -23.23
C ILE A 42 15.60 7.08 -21.81
N VAL A 43 15.77 8.27 -21.22
CA VAL A 43 16.32 8.48 -19.86
C VAL A 43 15.24 8.59 -18.77
N ARG A 44 13.97 8.45 -19.13
CA ARG A 44 12.79 8.44 -18.23
C ARG A 44 11.79 7.40 -18.75
N GLY A 45 11.01 6.75 -17.89
CA GLY A 45 10.00 5.77 -18.36
C GLY A 45 9.09 6.33 -19.46
N LYS A 46 8.93 5.61 -20.57
CA LYS A 46 8.03 5.96 -21.68
C LYS A 46 6.72 5.18 -21.52
N GLY A 47 5.60 5.89 -21.48
CA GLY A 47 4.26 5.31 -21.48
C GLY A 47 3.62 5.38 -22.86
N TYR A 48 2.61 4.54 -23.08
CA TYR A 48 1.76 4.54 -24.27
C TYR A 48 0.30 4.66 -23.86
N ASN A 49 -0.49 5.48 -24.56
CA ASN A 49 -1.95 5.50 -24.38
C ASN A 49 -2.56 4.37 -25.21
N THR A 50 -3.45 3.58 -24.61
CA THR A 50 -4.17 2.48 -25.28
C THR A 50 -5.13 2.95 -26.37
N GLU A 51 -5.42 4.24 -26.44
CA GLU A 51 -6.23 4.85 -27.51
C GLU A 51 -5.41 5.13 -28.78
N ASP A 52 -4.08 5.26 -28.65
CA ASP A 52 -3.19 5.49 -29.78
C ASP A 52 -2.90 4.17 -30.50
N ALA A 53 -2.69 4.22 -31.83
CA ALA A 53 -2.49 3.02 -32.64
C ALA A 53 -1.33 2.14 -32.14
N ILE A 54 -0.20 2.74 -31.76
CA ILE A 54 0.98 2.01 -31.24
C ILE A 54 0.68 1.44 -29.85
N GLY A 55 0.05 2.23 -28.97
CA GLY A 55 -0.26 1.78 -27.62
C GLY A 55 -1.30 0.67 -27.58
N LYS A 56 -2.29 0.72 -28.47
CA LYS A 56 -3.28 -0.33 -28.67
C LYS A 56 -2.65 -1.64 -29.14
N ASP A 57 -1.80 -1.60 -30.17
CA ASP A 57 -1.07 -2.78 -30.67
C ASP A 57 -0.18 -3.39 -29.57
N LEU A 58 0.53 -2.55 -28.80
CA LEU A 58 1.35 -3.01 -27.68
C LEU A 58 0.49 -3.69 -26.60
N TRP A 59 -0.66 -3.09 -26.26
CA TRP A 59 -1.58 -3.62 -25.27
C TRP A 59 -2.19 -4.96 -25.69
N GLU A 60 -2.60 -5.10 -26.94
CA GLU A 60 -3.11 -6.36 -27.49
C GLU A 60 -2.06 -7.48 -27.42
N LYS A 61 -0.79 -7.20 -27.75
CA LYS A 61 0.32 -8.16 -27.62
C LYS A 61 0.56 -8.55 -26.17
N VAL A 62 0.54 -7.60 -25.23
CA VAL A 62 0.65 -7.89 -23.79
C VAL A 62 -0.46 -8.82 -23.33
N MET A 63 -1.71 -8.52 -23.69
CA MET A 63 -2.87 -9.33 -23.30
C MET A 63 -2.81 -10.74 -23.89
N LEU A 64 -2.37 -10.88 -25.14
CA LEU A 64 -2.21 -12.18 -25.79
C LEU A 64 -1.15 -13.03 -25.09
N GLN A 65 0.00 -12.44 -24.73
CA GLN A 65 1.03 -13.16 -23.98
C GLN A 65 0.59 -13.52 -22.57
N LEU A 66 -0.10 -12.62 -21.85
CA LEU A 66 -0.65 -12.91 -20.52
C LEU A 66 -1.69 -14.04 -20.54
N GLN A 67 -2.43 -14.23 -21.64
CA GLN A 67 -3.35 -15.35 -21.83
C GLN A 67 -2.64 -16.66 -22.20
N GLY A 68 -1.47 -16.58 -22.84
CA GLY A 68 -0.61 -17.71 -23.20
C GLY A 68 0.30 -18.20 -22.07
N VAL A 69 0.59 -17.36 -21.07
CA VAL A 69 1.37 -17.70 -19.88
C VAL A 69 0.57 -18.71 -19.05
N LYS A 70 0.78 -20.00 -19.33
CA LYS A 70 0.72 -21.00 -18.26
C LYS A 70 1.72 -20.51 -17.22
N HIS A 71 1.27 -20.35 -15.98
CA HIS A 71 2.16 -20.07 -14.84
C HIS A 71 3.15 -21.24 -14.69
N GLU A 72 4.17 -21.31 -15.54
CA GLU A 72 5.34 -22.09 -15.28
C GLU A 72 6.14 -21.27 -14.28
N VAL A 73 6.10 -21.74 -13.03
CA VAL A 73 7.00 -21.31 -11.98
C VAL A 73 8.40 -21.56 -12.52
N GLY A 74 9.01 -20.51 -13.07
CA GLY A 74 10.39 -20.57 -13.56
C GLY A 74 11.25 -21.16 -12.46
N SER A 75 11.83 -22.32 -12.74
CA SER A 75 12.78 -22.98 -11.86
C SER A 75 13.95 -22.03 -11.65
N PHE A 76 13.94 -21.32 -10.52
CA PHE A 76 15.08 -20.56 -10.07
C PHE A 76 16.19 -21.58 -9.74
N VAL A 77 17.17 -21.73 -10.62
CA VAL A 77 18.40 -22.49 -10.33
C VAL A 77 19.27 -21.62 -9.42
N GLY A 78 18.87 -21.53 -8.15
CA GLY A 78 19.69 -20.99 -7.08
C GLY A 78 20.71 -22.02 -6.64
N VAL A 79 21.96 -21.58 -6.45
CA VAL A 79 23.01 -22.38 -5.79
C VAL A 79 22.48 -22.77 -4.41
N ALA A 80 22.20 -24.06 -4.22
CA ALA A 80 21.59 -24.57 -2.99
C ALA A 80 22.57 -24.43 -1.82
N GLU A 81 22.22 -23.59 -0.85
CA GLU A 81 22.90 -23.53 0.44
C GLU A 81 22.38 -24.67 1.33
N GLU A 82 23.30 -25.45 1.89
CA GLU A 82 23.09 -26.83 2.36
C GLU A 82 22.32 -27.01 3.68
N LEU A 83 21.53 -26.04 4.14
CA LEU A 83 20.66 -26.21 5.32
C LEU A 83 19.35 -25.44 5.16
N ALA A 84 18.24 -26.17 5.05
CA ALA A 84 16.90 -25.59 4.95
C ALA A 84 16.54 -24.81 6.24
N ARG A 85 16.79 -23.50 6.26
CA ARG A 85 16.41 -22.57 7.35
C ARG A 85 14.91 -22.29 7.39
N TYR A 86 14.20 -22.58 6.30
CA TYR A 86 12.78 -22.32 6.13
C TYR A 86 12.07 -23.59 5.62
N GLY A 87 10.79 -23.72 5.93
CA GLY A 87 9.97 -24.83 5.42
C GLY A 87 9.78 -24.78 3.90
N THR A 88 9.06 -25.75 3.36
CA THR A 88 8.74 -25.78 1.93
C THR A 88 8.00 -24.51 1.50
N PRO A 89 8.40 -23.86 0.38
CA PRO A 89 7.68 -22.72 -0.16
C PRO A 89 6.19 -23.03 -0.35
N ILE A 90 5.32 -22.11 0.05
CA ILE A 90 3.87 -22.19 -0.18
C ILE A 90 3.44 -21.18 -1.22
N LEU A 91 2.54 -21.57 -2.12
CA LEU A 91 1.91 -20.65 -3.06
C LEU A 91 0.87 -19.80 -2.30
N THR A 92 1.06 -18.48 -2.31
CA THR A 92 0.13 -17.52 -1.69
C THR A 92 -0.47 -16.64 -2.76
N THR A 93 -1.75 -16.32 -2.65
CA THR A 93 -2.39 -15.28 -3.47
C THR A 93 -2.04 -13.89 -2.90
N PRO A 94 -1.24 -13.08 -3.59
CA PRO A 94 -0.86 -11.77 -3.09
C PRO A 94 -2.06 -10.80 -3.11
N ARG A 95 -2.14 -9.90 -2.13
CA ARG A 95 -3.11 -8.80 -2.13
C ARG A 95 -2.61 -7.70 -3.07
N LEU A 96 -3.24 -7.58 -4.24
CA LEU A 96 -2.89 -6.55 -5.22
C LEU A 96 -3.11 -5.17 -4.57
N GLY A 97 -2.19 -4.22 -4.74
CA GLY A 97 -2.32 -2.87 -4.17
C GLY A 97 -1.89 -2.68 -2.73
N GLN A 98 -1.44 -3.72 -2.04
CA GLN A 98 -1.03 -3.58 -0.64
C GLN A 98 0.22 -2.68 -0.47
N GLY A 99 1.19 -2.79 -1.39
CA GLY A 99 2.42 -1.98 -1.35
C GLY A 99 2.13 -0.50 -1.57
N SER A 100 1.34 -0.18 -2.60
CA SER A 100 0.88 1.17 -2.92
C SER A 100 0.02 1.79 -1.85
N PHE A 101 -0.95 1.03 -1.36
CA PHE A 101 -1.75 1.43 -0.21
C PHE A 101 -0.90 1.83 1.00
N ARG A 102 0.09 1.00 1.37
CA ARG A 102 0.97 1.31 2.51
C ARG A 102 1.73 2.62 2.32
N VAL A 103 2.30 2.84 1.13
CA VAL A 103 3.05 4.07 0.83
C VAL A 103 2.13 5.28 0.90
N MET A 104 0.97 5.24 0.25
CA MET A 104 0.02 6.35 0.20
C MET A 104 -0.51 6.70 1.60
N VAL A 105 -0.95 5.72 2.39
CA VAL A 105 -1.42 5.95 3.77
C VAL A 105 -0.29 6.50 4.65
N THR A 106 0.93 5.98 4.51
CA THR A 106 2.07 6.47 5.30
C THR A 106 2.35 7.95 5.02
N ASP A 107 2.25 8.36 3.75
CA ASP A 107 2.48 9.74 3.33
C ASP A 107 1.34 10.68 3.76
N ALA A 108 0.09 10.26 3.59
CA ALA A 108 -1.11 11.01 3.99
C ALA A 108 -1.10 11.38 5.49
N TYR A 109 -0.60 10.49 6.34
CA TYR A 109 -0.46 10.73 7.78
C TYR A 109 0.87 11.39 8.18
N HIS A 110 1.61 11.95 7.22
CA HIS A 110 2.91 12.59 7.44
C HIS A 110 3.89 11.71 8.23
N ARG A 111 3.83 10.39 8.01
CA ARG A 111 4.68 9.38 8.67
C ARG A 111 4.48 9.34 10.18
N ARG A 112 3.26 9.62 10.66
CA ARG A 112 2.92 9.62 12.10
C ARG A 112 1.73 8.73 12.41
N CYS A 113 1.80 8.04 13.54
CA CYS A 113 0.63 7.32 14.05
C CYS A 113 -0.53 8.30 14.29
N ALA A 114 -1.71 7.98 13.74
CA ALA A 114 -2.93 8.76 13.88
C ALA A 114 -3.35 8.98 15.34
N VAL A 115 -3.07 8.00 16.22
CA VAL A 115 -3.43 8.02 17.65
C VAL A 115 -2.32 8.62 18.51
N THR A 116 -1.07 8.14 18.36
CA THR A 116 0.01 8.45 19.31
C THR A 116 0.99 9.50 18.82
N GLN A 117 0.92 9.91 17.55
CA GLN A 117 1.90 10.78 16.90
C GLN A 117 3.35 10.25 16.89
N GLU A 118 3.53 8.95 17.16
CA GLU A 118 4.80 8.23 16.99
C GLU A 118 5.30 8.36 15.54
N ARG A 119 6.61 8.56 15.36
CA ARG A 119 7.29 8.80 14.08
C ARG A 119 8.25 7.68 13.69
N ALA A 120 8.55 6.74 14.59
CA ALA A 120 9.39 5.58 14.32
C ALA A 120 8.72 4.67 13.28
N LEU A 121 8.99 4.93 11.99
CA LEU A 121 8.37 4.25 10.84
C LEU A 121 8.41 2.72 10.91
N SER A 122 9.45 2.14 11.53
CA SER A 122 9.57 0.69 11.74
C SER A 122 8.50 0.09 12.65
N THR A 123 7.82 0.93 13.45
CA THR A 123 6.74 0.55 14.35
C THR A 123 5.35 0.83 13.77
N LEU A 124 5.29 1.49 12.60
CA LEU A 124 4.06 1.95 11.98
C LEU A 124 3.62 1.01 10.86
N GLU A 125 2.31 0.77 10.80
CA GLU A 125 1.64 -0.07 9.83
C GLU A 125 0.43 0.68 9.25
N ALA A 126 0.25 0.55 7.94
CA ALA A 126 -0.96 1.02 7.28
C ALA A 126 -2.07 -0.02 7.50
N SER A 127 -3.01 0.31 8.37
CA SER A 127 -4.15 -0.51 8.73
C SER A 127 -5.32 -0.20 7.79
N HIS A 128 -6.03 -1.23 7.36
CA HIS A 128 -7.38 -1.05 6.85
C HIS A 128 -8.35 -0.88 8.03
N ILE A 129 -9.38 -0.06 7.87
CA ILE A 129 -10.47 0.03 8.85
C ILE A 129 -11.48 -1.09 8.60
N LYS A 130 -11.92 -1.23 7.35
CA LYS A 130 -12.56 -2.45 6.86
C LYS A 130 -11.50 -3.38 6.25
N PRO A 131 -11.21 -4.55 6.84
CA PRO A 131 -10.15 -5.43 6.38
C PRO A 131 -10.34 -5.89 4.93
N PHE A 132 -9.23 -6.11 4.22
CA PHE A 132 -9.25 -6.65 2.85
C PHE A 132 -10.00 -7.99 2.75
N SER A 133 -9.86 -8.86 3.75
CA SER A 133 -10.57 -10.16 3.81
C SER A 133 -12.08 -10.04 3.86
N GLU A 134 -12.61 -8.86 4.18
CA GLU A 134 -14.04 -8.55 4.28
C GLU A 134 -14.50 -7.67 3.11
N ASN A 135 -13.75 -7.66 2.00
CA ASN A 135 -13.92 -6.78 0.84
C ASN A 135 -13.74 -5.28 1.18
N GLY A 136 -12.73 -4.98 1.98
CA GLY A 136 -12.24 -3.62 2.20
C GLY A 136 -11.35 -3.14 1.05
N PRO A 137 -11.60 -1.98 0.43
CA PRO A 137 -10.81 -1.49 -0.68
C PRO A 137 -9.45 -0.92 -0.23
N HIS A 138 -8.47 -0.93 -1.13
CA HIS A 138 -7.17 -0.25 -0.96
C HIS A 138 -7.29 1.27 -1.25
N ARG A 139 -8.16 1.97 -0.53
CA ARG A 139 -8.39 3.41 -0.66
C ARG A 139 -7.87 4.17 0.56
N LEU A 140 -7.43 5.41 0.36
CA LEU A 140 -6.93 6.26 1.44
C LEU A 140 -7.95 6.47 2.58
N ASP A 141 -9.23 6.64 2.24
CA ASP A 141 -10.33 6.80 3.20
C ASP A 141 -10.67 5.53 4.00
N ASN A 142 -10.19 4.37 3.57
CA ASN A 142 -10.24 3.11 4.34
C ASN A 142 -8.91 2.82 5.07
N GLY A 143 -7.93 3.73 5.00
CA GLY A 143 -6.59 3.54 5.53
C GLY A 143 -6.30 4.45 6.71
N ILE A 144 -5.65 3.88 7.73
CA ILE A 144 -5.16 4.64 8.89
C ILE A 144 -3.74 4.18 9.26
N LEU A 145 -2.84 5.13 9.50
CA LEU A 145 -1.47 4.80 9.92
C LEU A 145 -1.42 4.63 11.44
N LEU A 146 -1.11 3.43 11.91
CA LEU A 146 -1.14 3.07 13.33
C LEU A 146 0.16 2.43 13.78
N ARG A 147 0.46 2.51 15.07
CA ARG A 147 1.48 1.66 15.69
C ARG A 147 1.02 0.20 15.63
N ALA A 148 1.94 -0.74 15.43
CA ALA A 148 1.61 -2.15 15.17
C ALA A 148 0.76 -2.82 16.26
N ASP A 149 0.91 -2.44 17.52
CA ASP A 149 0.06 -2.92 18.62
C ASP A 149 -1.37 -2.34 18.57
N ILE A 150 -1.52 -1.06 18.24
CA ILE A 150 -2.81 -0.39 18.09
C ILE A 150 -3.56 -0.93 16.87
N HIS A 151 -2.86 -1.16 15.76
CA HIS A 151 -3.39 -1.85 14.58
C HIS A 151 -3.96 -3.23 14.96
N LYS A 152 -3.19 -4.03 15.70
CA LYS A 152 -3.67 -5.34 16.18
C LYS A 152 -4.91 -5.24 17.06
N LEU A 153 -5.04 -4.21 17.90
CA LEU A 153 -6.23 -3.99 18.71
C LEU A 153 -7.45 -3.61 17.85
N LEU A 154 -7.26 -2.82 16.81
CA LEU A 154 -8.32 -2.49 15.85
C LEU A 154 -8.79 -3.77 15.14
N ASP A 155 -7.87 -4.51 14.51
CA ASP A 155 -8.16 -5.75 13.77
C ASP A 155 -8.88 -6.82 14.60
N SER A 156 -8.52 -6.93 15.88
CA SER A 156 -9.13 -7.87 16.82
C SER A 156 -10.42 -7.38 17.46
N GLY A 157 -10.84 -6.15 17.15
CA GLY A 157 -12.07 -5.53 17.66
C GLY A 157 -11.98 -5.02 19.10
N TYR A 158 -10.78 -4.98 19.70
CA TYR A 158 -10.57 -4.46 21.05
C TYR A 158 -10.38 -2.94 21.08
N ALA A 159 -10.23 -2.30 19.92
CA ALA A 159 -10.32 -0.86 19.75
C ALA A 159 -11.17 -0.53 18.52
N THR A 160 -11.63 0.71 18.44
CA THR A 160 -12.33 1.23 17.26
C THR A 160 -12.17 2.75 17.14
N ILE A 161 -12.83 3.32 16.15
CA ILE A 161 -12.90 4.75 15.90
C ILE A 161 -14.36 5.17 16.04
N SER A 162 -14.63 6.26 16.78
CA SER A 162 -15.97 6.83 16.86
C SER A 162 -16.30 7.60 15.57
N PRO A 163 -17.59 7.84 15.26
CA PRO A 163 -17.98 8.69 14.13
C PRO A 163 -17.38 10.10 14.18
N ASP A 164 -17.10 10.61 15.38
CA ASP A 164 -16.43 11.91 15.62
C ASP A 164 -14.89 11.79 15.59
N TYR A 165 -14.36 10.71 15.02
CA TYR A 165 -12.92 10.43 14.87
C TYR A 165 -12.13 10.39 16.18
N HIS A 166 -12.72 9.86 17.25
CA HIS A 166 -12.00 9.57 18.49
C HIS A 166 -11.58 8.10 18.55
N PHE A 167 -10.42 7.82 19.13
CA PHE A 167 -9.97 6.45 19.35
C PHE A 167 -10.67 5.85 20.58
N GLU A 168 -11.36 4.74 20.38
CA GLU A 168 -12.16 4.07 21.40
C GLU A 168 -11.55 2.72 21.75
N VAL A 169 -11.58 2.37 23.03
CA VAL A 169 -10.93 1.16 23.56
C VAL A 169 -11.96 0.34 24.32
N SER A 170 -12.10 -0.92 23.94
CA SER A 170 -13.05 -1.84 24.55
C SER A 170 -12.73 -2.10 26.03
N LYS A 171 -13.78 -2.17 26.83
CA LYS A 171 -13.69 -2.61 28.24
C LYS A 171 -13.27 -4.08 28.36
N ARG A 172 -13.45 -4.86 27.29
CA ARG A 172 -13.10 -6.29 27.25
C ARG A 172 -11.61 -6.56 27.31
N ILE A 173 -10.74 -5.59 26.97
CA ILE A 173 -9.29 -5.78 27.19
C ILE A 173 -9.00 -6.09 28.66
N LYS A 174 -9.64 -5.36 29.58
CA LYS A 174 -9.51 -5.61 31.01
C LYS A 174 -10.11 -6.94 31.43
N THR A 175 -11.30 -7.28 30.93
CA THR A 175 -11.99 -8.51 31.33
C THR A 175 -11.30 -9.76 30.79
N ASP A 176 -10.89 -9.76 29.53
CA ASP A 176 -10.34 -10.94 28.85
C ASP A 176 -8.87 -11.19 29.22
N PHE A 177 -8.10 -10.14 29.55
CA PHE A 177 -6.64 -10.25 29.75
C PHE A 177 -6.14 -9.69 31.09
N ASN A 178 -7.01 -9.14 31.94
CA ASN A 178 -6.63 -8.42 33.16
C ASN A 178 -5.58 -7.32 32.91
N ASN A 179 -5.60 -6.72 31.72
CA ASN A 179 -4.62 -5.76 31.23
C ASN A 179 -5.31 -4.55 30.57
N GLY A 180 -4.55 -3.61 30.01
CA GLY A 180 -5.08 -2.54 29.16
C GLY A 180 -4.86 -1.13 29.68
N LYS A 181 -4.21 -0.94 30.85
CA LYS A 181 -3.93 0.40 31.40
C LYS A 181 -3.28 1.34 30.37
N ASN A 182 -2.30 0.83 29.63
CA ASN A 182 -1.59 1.61 28.61
C ASN A 182 -2.48 1.99 27.42
N TYR A 183 -3.48 1.18 27.09
CA TYR A 183 -4.40 1.46 25.99
C TYR A 183 -5.56 2.35 26.42
N TYR A 184 -6.05 2.22 27.66
CA TYR A 184 -7.07 3.13 28.20
C TYR A 184 -6.59 4.58 28.29
N ALA A 185 -5.28 4.82 28.43
CA ALA A 185 -4.72 6.16 28.32
C ALA A 185 -4.88 6.79 26.92
N LEU A 186 -5.12 5.97 25.89
CA LEU A 186 -5.38 6.41 24.51
C LEU A 186 -6.89 6.53 24.22
N HIS A 187 -7.76 6.07 25.11
CA HIS A 187 -9.20 6.14 24.94
C HIS A 187 -9.67 7.60 24.91
N GLY A 188 -10.52 7.94 23.94
CA GLY A 188 -11.01 9.29 23.71
C GLY A 188 -9.98 10.24 23.08
N VAL A 189 -8.82 9.75 22.61
CA VAL A 189 -7.87 10.60 21.88
C VAL A 189 -8.46 10.95 20.51
N GLN A 190 -8.52 12.25 20.19
CA GLN A 190 -8.87 12.72 18.85
C GLN A 190 -7.79 12.26 17.85
N LEU A 191 -8.22 11.58 16.80
CA LEU A 191 -7.31 11.15 15.73
C LEU A 191 -6.79 12.34 14.94
N SER A 192 -5.52 12.28 14.57
CA SER A 192 -4.95 13.15 13.53
C SER A 192 -5.37 12.59 12.17
N ILE A 193 -6.26 13.31 11.49
CA ILE A 193 -6.78 12.95 10.17
C ILE A 193 -6.02 13.74 9.10
N PRO A 194 -5.66 13.11 7.96
CA PRO A 194 -5.04 13.82 6.83
C PRO A 194 -5.94 14.93 6.27
N GLU A 195 -5.34 16.02 5.80
CA GLU A 195 -6.07 17.10 5.13
C GLU A 195 -6.46 16.70 3.70
N GLY A 196 -7.69 17.02 3.28
CA GLY A 196 -8.20 16.79 1.92
C GLY A 196 -9.45 15.89 1.85
N GLU A 197 -10.40 16.23 0.95
CA GLU A 197 -11.71 15.55 0.82
C GLU A 197 -11.62 14.03 0.64
N ASN A 198 -10.61 13.53 -0.07
CA ASN A 198 -10.42 12.10 -0.37
C ASN A 198 -9.45 11.38 0.59
N SER A 199 -8.94 12.08 1.59
CA SER A 199 -7.96 11.54 2.56
C SER A 199 -8.55 11.40 3.97
N CYS A 200 -9.75 11.95 4.20
CA CYS A 200 -10.48 11.75 5.44
C CYS A 200 -10.96 10.30 5.54
N ILE A 201 -10.99 9.77 6.76
CA ILE A 201 -11.51 8.43 7.01
C ILE A 201 -13.01 8.39 6.64
N GLY A 202 -13.38 7.44 5.77
CA GLY A 202 -14.76 7.23 5.33
C GLY A 202 -15.64 6.74 6.46
N GLN A 203 -16.76 7.42 6.69
CA GLN A 203 -17.72 7.09 7.74
C GLN A 203 -18.31 5.69 7.57
N GLU A 204 -18.47 5.23 6.33
CA GLU A 204 -18.95 3.88 6.01
C GLU A 204 -18.04 2.78 6.56
N PHE A 205 -16.73 3.01 6.59
CA PHE A 205 -15.77 2.05 7.12
C PHE A 205 -15.77 2.03 8.64
N ILE A 206 -15.90 3.22 9.26
CA ILE A 206 -16.07 3.35 10.72
C ILE A 206 -17.33 2.62 11.18
N ILE A 207 -18.46 2.91 10.55
CA ILE A 207 -19.76 2.29 10.88
C ILE A 207 -19.65 0.77 10.72
N TRP A 208 -19.13 0.29 9.59
CA TRP A 208 -18.93 -1.13 9.37
C TRP A 208 -18.06 -1.77 10.46
N HIS A 209 -16.95 -1.14 10.83
CA HIS A 209 -16.06 -1.66 11.86
C HIS A 209 -16.74 -1.72 13.23
N ASN A 210 -17.46 -0.66 13.61
CA ASN A 210 -18.23 -0.56 14.85
C ASN A 210 -19.32 -1.63 14.95
N GLU A 211 -19.99 -1.96 13.85
CA GLU A 211 -21.07 -2.95 13.83
C GLU A 211 -20.58 -4.41 13.71
N LYS A 212 -19.48 -4.65 12.98
CA LYS A 212 -19.07 -6.02 12.59
C LYS A 212 -17.84 -6.54 13.30
N LYS A 213 -16.95 -5.67 13.78
CA LYS A 213 -15.67 -6.06 14.39
C LYS A 213 -15.55 -5.62 15.83
N PHE A 214 -15.98 -4.40 16.16
CA PHE A 214 -15.78 -3.84 17.49
C PHE A 214 -16.52 -4.66 18.57
N ARG A 215 -15.78 -4.98 19.64
CA ARG A 215 -16.26 -5.75 20.77
C ARG A 215 -16.55 -4.80 21.93
N GLY A 216 -17.58 -3.96 21.78
CA GLY A 216 -18.04 -3.00 22.79
C GLY A 216 -18.43 -3.63 24.12
#